data_AF-U2EFA3-F1
#
_entry.id   AF-U2EFA3-F1
#
_cell.length_a   1.000
_cell.length_b   1.000
_cell.length_c   1.000
_cell.angle_alpha   90.00
_cell.angle_beta   90.00
_cell.angle_gamma   90.00
#
_symmetry.space_group_name_H-M   'P 1'
#
loop_
_entity.id
_entity.type
_entity.pdbx_description
1 polymer ?
#
loop_
_entity_poly.entity_id
_entity_poly.type
_entity_poly.pdbx_seq_one_letter_code
_entity_poly.pdbx_strand_id
1 'polypeptide(L)'
;MFKTIFMTCVVLILLFLGIKVDSFYIIFKSLLFNKDLFSLFSTLIAGLFGFVVAIVPLAIHIFNQNTDFINKLTKQDSLNFYIKPLFYRFISFLKSMFCLFVFILFILIIRDVALSDAFKEIEKMIWCITAKRVLIVVLFIIYIFLIKVFLFEIYTIIKDLRSLIQIFFKIKKESNKDTK
;
A
#
# COMPACT_ATOMS: atom_id res chain seq x y z
N MET A 1 -14.05 -7.46 5.26
CA MET A 1 -13.69 -6.49 4.20
C MET A 1 -14.88 -5.64 3.75
N PHE A 2 -16.02 -6.25 3.38
CA PHE A 2 -17.24 -5.56 2.93
C PHE A 2 -17.81 -4.57 3.96
N LYS A 3 -17.89 -4.98 5.24
CA LYS A 3 -18.40 -4.14 6.35
C LYS A 3 -17.58 -2.85 6.55
N THR A 4 -16.27 -2.92 6.33
CA THR A 4 -15.36 -1.78 6.44
C THR A 4 -15.50 -0.84 5.26
N ILE A 5 -15.68 -1.37 4.04
CA ILE A 5 -15.95 -0.60 2.82
C ILE A 5 -17.28 0.15 2.96
N PHE A 6 -18.32 -0.53 3.43
CA PHE A 6 -19.64 0.05 3.68
C PHE A 6 -19.58 1.19 4.70
N MET A 7 -18.93 0.98 5.85
CA MET A 7 -18.76 2.02 6.87
C MET A 7 -17.97 3.23 6.33
N THR A 8 -16.93 3.01 5.52
CA THR A 8 -16.15 4.10 4.94
C THR A 8 -17.00 4.90 3.94
N CYS A 9 -17.82 4.22 3.12
CA CYS A 9 -18.78 4.86 2.22
C CYS A 9 -19.86 5.63 2.99
N VAL A 10 -20.41 5.06 4.06
CA VAL A 10 -21.46 5.70 4.89
C VAL A 10 -20.93 6.97 5.54
N VAL A 11 -19.71 6.96 6.07
CA VAL A 11 -19.06 8.17 6.63
C VAL A 11 -18.83 9.22 5.53
N LEU A 12 -18.42 8.80 4.33
CA LEU A 12 -18.23 9.71 3.20
C LEU A 12 -19.55 10.32 2.71
N ILE A 13 -20.64 9.55 2.74
CA ILE A 13 -22.00 9.98 2.38
C ILE A 13 -22.59 10.91 3.46
N LEU A 14 -22.36 10.62 4.74
CA LEU A 14 -22.76 11.50 5.85
C LEU A 14 -22.02 12.85 5.80
N LEU A 15 -20.73 12.82 5.47
CA LEU A 15 -19.98 14.02 5.13
C LEU A 15 -20.63 14.76 3.95
N PHE A 16 -21.01 14.03 2.89
CA PHE A 16 -21.69 14.56 1.70
C PHE A 16 -23.00 15.31 1.99
N LEU A 17 -23.73 14.91 3.03
CA LEU A 17 -24.99 15.54 3.48
C LEU A 17 -24.76 16.83 4.29
N GLY A 18 -23.57 17.02 4.89
CA GLY A 18 -23.30 18.12 5.84
C GLY A 18 -22.67 19.38 5.25
N ILE A 19 -22.12 19.36 4.02
CA ILE A 19 -21.40 20.51 3.42
C ILE A 19 -21.87 20.74 1.99
N LYS A 20 -21.87 22.00 1.54
CA LYS A 20 -22.18 22.37 0.15
C LYS A 20 -21.28 21.58 -0.83
N VAL A 21 -21.91 20.97 -1.84
CA VAL A 21 -21.28 20.08 -2.85
C VAL A 21 -20.09 20.73 -3.55
N ASP A 22 -20.12 22.05 -3.78
CA ASP A 22 -19.01 22.80 -4.40
C ASP A 22 -17.75 22.82 -3.53
N SER A 23 -17.88 23.03 -2.22
CA SER A 23 -16.74 23.03 -1.29
C SER A 23 -16.09 21.65 -1.21
N PHE A 24 -16.87 20.57 -1.24
CA PHE A 24 -16.34 19.21 -1.26
C PHE A 24 -15.56 18.89 -2.52
N TYR A 25 -16.11 19.26 -3.69
CA TYR A 25 -15.42 19.06 -4.95
C TYR A 25 -14.04 19.74 -4.95
N ILE A 26 -13.95 20.97 -4.43
CA ILE A 26 -12.69 21.71 -4.32
C ILE A 26 -11.71 20.97 -3.40
N ILE A 27 -12.16 20.48 -2.25
CA ILE A 27 -11.33 19.76 -1.29
C ILE A 27 -10.82 18.44 -1.88
N PHE A 28 -11.71 17.60 -2.45
CA PHE A 28 -11.32 16.33 -3.06
C PHE A 28 -10.38 16.54 -4.25
N LYS A 29 -10.66 17.51 -5.11
CA LYS A 29 -9.79 17.87 -6.22
C LYS A 29 -8.41 18.31 -5.72
N SER A 30 -8.36 19.15 -4.68
CA SER A 30 -7.11 19.63 -4.10
C SER A 30 -6.27 18.49 -3.52
N LEU A 31 -6.89 17.57 -2.77
CA LEU A 31 -6.22 16.40 -2.21
C LEU A 31 -5.79 15.39 -3.29
N LEU A 32 -6.67 15.10 -4.25
CA LEU A 32 -6.41 14.17 -5.33
C LEU A 32 -5.26 14.66 -6.22
N PHE A 33 -5.11 15.97 -6.43
CA PHE A 33 -4.07 16.54 -7.29
C PHE A 33 -2.90 17.20 -6.53
N ASN A 34 -2.76 16.91 -5.24
CA ASN A 34 -1.71 17.47 -4.41
C ASN A 34 -0.32 16.91 -4.81
N LYS A 35 0.59 17.77 -5.28
CA LYS A 35 1.94 17.39 -5.73
C LYS A 35 2.77 16.76 -4.61
N ASP A 36 2.66 17.30 -3.40
CA ASP A 36 3.47 16.88 -2.27
C ASP A 36 3.08 15.48 -1.80
N LEU A 37 1.76 15.20 -1.74
CA LEU A 37 1.26 13.85 -1.44
C LEU A 37 1.74 12.84 -2.48
N PHE A 38 1.72 13.20 -3.77
CA PHE A 38 2.24 12.30 -4.81
C PHE A 38 3.74 12.03 -4.69
N SER A 39 4.52 13.09 -4.45
CA SER A 39 5.96 12.95 -4.24
C SER A 39 6.25 12.03 -3.05
N LEU A 40 5.51 12.21 -1.96
CA LEU A 40 5.62 11.39 -0.76
C LEU A 40 5.27 9.91 -1.04
N PHE A 41 4.15 9.63 -1.70
CA PHE A 41 3.79 8.25 -2.02
C PHE A 41 4.78 7.61 -3.02
N SER A 42 5.24 8.35 -4.03
CA SER A 42 6.17 7.84 -5.03
C SER A 42 7.52 7.49 -4.41
N THR A 43 8.06 8.38 -3.56
CA THR A 43 9.31 8.13 -2.83
C THR A 43 9.17 7.00 -1.83
N LEU A 44 8.04 6.90 -1.12
CA LEU A 44 7.75 5.80 -0.21
C LEU A 44 7.68 4.46 -0.96
N ILE A 45 6.98 4.38 -2.10
CA ILE A 45 6.90 3.19 -2.94
C ILE A 45 8.29 2.80 -3.44
N ALA A 46 9.09 3.76 -3.93
CA ALA A 46 10.45 3.49 -4.40
C ALA A 46 11.34 2.93 -3.28
N GLY A 47 11.29 3.52 -2.07
CA GLY A 47 12.03 3.04 -0.91
C GLY A 47 11.61 1.62 -0.48
N LEU A 48 10.30 1.37 -0.42
CA LEU A 48 9.77 0.05 -0.06
C LEU A 48 10.03 -1.02 -1.12
N PHE A 49 10.02 -0.64 -2.40
CA PHE A 49 10.43 -1.53 -3.48
C PHE A 49 11.88 -1.96 -3.33
N GLY A 50 12.80 -0.99 -3.10
CA GLY A 50 14.20 -1.29 -2.82
C GLY A 50 14.38 -2.20 -1.61
N PHE A 51 13.61 -1.96 -0.54
CA PHE A 51 13.61 -2.81 0.65
C PHE A 51 13.17 -4.25 0.35
N VAL A 52 12.07 -4.45 -0.38
CA VAL A 52 11.59 -5.80 -0.72
C VAL A 52 12.56 -6.54 -1.64
N VAL A 53 13.13 -5.84 -2.63
CA VAL A 53 14.15 -6.38 -3.54
C VAL A 53 15.44 -6.74 -2.80
N ALA A 54 15.78 -6.04 -1.71
CA ALA A 54 16.94 -6.38 -0.89
C ALA A 54 16.67 -7.57 0.07
N ILE A 55 15.46 -7.65 0.64
CA ILE A 55 15.11 -8.70 1.60
C ILE A 55 14.93 -10.07 0.95
N VAL A 56 14.37 -10.14 -0.25
CA VAL A 56 14.11 -11.42 -0.92
C VAL A 56 15.40 -12.22 -1.16
N PRO A 57 16.47 -11.65 -1.76
CA PRO A 57 17.76 -12.33 -1.92
C PRO A 57 18.45 -12.59 -0.59
N LEU A 58 18.37 -11.68 0.39
CA LEU A 58 18.92 -11.88 1.73
C LEU A 58 18.29 -13.10 2.40
N ALA A 59 16.97 -13.23 2.32
CA ALA A 59 16.24 -14.37 2.85
C ALA A 59 16.70 -15.67 2.14
N ILE A 60 16.75 -15.69 0.81
CA ILE A 60 17.22 -16.85 0.03
C ILE A 60 18.66 -17.23 0.42
N HIS A 61 19.55 -16.25 0.56
CA HIS A 61 20.94 -16.48 0.93
C HIS A 61 21.07 -17.03 2.35
N ILE A 62 20.29 -16.52 3.31
CA ILE A 62 20.22 -17.07 4.68
C ILE A 62 19.70 -18.52 4.67
N PHE A 63 18.76 -18.87 3.77
CA PHE A 63 18.30 -20.26 3.62
C PHE A 63 19.35 -21.16 2.97
N ASN A 64 20.14 -20.63 2.05
CA ASN A 64 21.13 -21.41 1.32
C ASN A 64 22.45 -21.57 2.10
N GLN A 65 22.72 -20.71 3.08
CA GLN A 65 23.84 -20.88 4.00
C GLN A 65 23.54 -21.97 5.03
N ASN A 66 23.90 -23.20 4.66
CA ASN A 66 23.96 -24.36 5.54
C ASN A 66 25.01 -24.14 6.64
N THR A 67 24.58 -23.73 7.84
CA THR A 67 25.38 -23.89 9.07
C THR A 67 24.43 -24.14 10.22
N ASP A 68 24.34 -25.40 10.68
CA ASP A 68 23.72 -25.99 11.90
C ASP A 68 22.44 -25.40 12.53
N PHE A 69 22.30 -24.08 12.58
CA PHE A 69 21.12 -23.34 13.00
C PHE A 69 19.91 -23.64 12.11
N ILE A 70 20.03 -23.57 10.78
CA ILE A 70 18.95 -23.91 9.84
C ILE A 70 18.53 -25.38 10.00
N ASN A 71 19.48 -26.31 10.16
CA ASN A 71 19.18 -27.74 10.36
C ASN A 71 18.50 -28.06 11.70
N LYS A 72 18.87 -27.36 12.80
CA LYS A 72 18.13 -27.42 14.07
C LYS A 72 16.73 -26.79 13.95
N LEU A 73 16.60 -25.77 13.10
CA LEU A 73 15.35 -25.05 12.84
C LEU A 73 14.41 -25.73 11.84
N THR A 74 14.90 -26.52 10.88
CA THR A 74 14.09 -27.34 9.96
C THR A 74 13.69 -28.67 10.57
N LYS A 75 14.40 -29.16 11.60
CA LYS A 75 13.92 -30.26 12.45
C LYS A 75 12.67 -29.89 13.26
N GLN A 76 12.44 -28.60 13.51
CA GLN A 76 11.12 -28.09 13.85
C GLN A 76 10.41 -27.74 12.53
N ASP A 77 9.33 -28.44 12.15
CA ASP A 77 8.48 -28.12 10.98
C ASP A 77 7.94 -26.67 10.91
N SER A 78 8.26 -25.84 11.91
CA SER A 78 7.77 -24.50 12.13
C SER A 78 8.31 -23.47 11.12
N LEU A 79 9.56 -23.53 10.65
CA LEU A 79 10.08 -22.45 9.79
C LEU A 79 9.48 -22.45 8.38
N ASN A 80 9.29 -23.62 7.77
CA ASN A 80 8.67 -23.71 6.45
C ASN A 80 7.22 -23.17 6.48
N PHE A 81 6.56 -23.31 7.63
CA PHE A 81 5.25 -22.71 7.92
C PHE A 81 5.29 -21.18 8.05
N TYR A 82 6.38 -20.55 8.49
CA TYR A 82 6.47 -19.08 8.63
C TYR A 82 7.03 -18.37 7.40
N ILE A 83 7.97 -18.98 6.67
CA ILE A 83 8.68 -18.33 5.56
C ILE A 83 7.81 -18.25 4.31
N LYS A 84 7.16 -19.36 3.95
CA LYS A 84 6.30 -19.45 2.77
C LYS A 84 5.16 -18.41 2.77
N PRO A 85 4.40 -18.23 3.88
CA PRO A 85 3.40 -17.16 3.93
C PRO A 85 4.01 -15.76 3.96
N LEU A 86 5.21 -15.56 4.52
CA LEU A 86 5.91 -14.27 4.47
C LEU A 86 6.24 -13.88 3.02
N PHE A 87 6.79 -14.82 2.23
CA PHE A 87 7.06 -14.62 0.80
C PHE A 87 5.78 -14.31 0.01
N TYR A 88 4.71 -15.07 0.26
CA TYR A 88 3.41 -14.81 -0.37
C TYR A 88 2.90 -13.39 -0.04
N ARG A 89 3.05 -12.95 1.21
CA ARG A 89 2.69 -11.59 1.65
C ARG A 89 3.57 -10.52 1.00
N PHE A 90 4.87 -10.76 0.86
CA PHE A 90 5.76 -9.85 0.12
C PHE A 90 5.35 -9.70 -1.34
N ILE A 91 4.97 -10.79 -2.02
CA ILE A 91 4.46 -10.73 -3.40
C ILE A 91 3.13 -9.98 -3.46
N SER A 92 2.20 -10.23 -2.53
CA SER A 92 0.94 -9.47 -2.41
C SER A 92 1.22 -7.98 -2.25
N PHE A 93 2.16 -7.63 -1.39
CA PHE A 93 2.57 -6.26 -1.14
C PHE A 93 3.20 -5.57 -2.34
N LEU A 94 4.06 -6.27 -3.08
CA LEU A 94 4.59 -5.81 -4.36
C LEU A 94 3.46 -5.49 -5.35
N LYS A 95 2.46 -6.36 -5.44
CA LYS A 95 1.30 -6.16 -6.32
C LYS A 95 0.49 -4.93 -5.91
N SER A 96 0.22 -4.74 -4.62
CA SER A 96 -0.52 -3.56 -4.14
C SER A 96 0.28 -2.28 -4.32
N MET A 97 1.60 -2.29 -4.10
CA MET A 97 2.49 -1.17 -4.40
C MET A 97 2.41 -0.78 -5.87
N PHE A 98 2.53 -1.76 -6.76
CA PHE A 98 2.46 -1.52 -8.20
C PHE A 98 1.09 -0.97 -8.61
N CYS A 99 0.01 -1.51 -8.04
CA CYS A 99 -1.35 -1.03 -8.30
C CYS A 99 -1.53 0.43 -7.87
N LEU A 100 -1.09 0.79 -6.65
CA LEU A 100 -1.13 2.16 -6.15
C LEU A 100 -0.28 3.10 -7.03
N PHE A 101 0.91 2.66 -7.44
CA PHE A 101 1.79 3.42 -8.33
C PHE A 101 1.16 3.72 -9.68
N VAL A 102 0.63 2.70 -10.36
CA VAL A 102 -0.06 2.87 -11.66
C VAL A 102 -1.26 3.80 -11.52
N PHE A 103 -2.02 3.68 -10.44
CA PHE A 103 -3.18 4.54 -10.19
C PHE A 103 -2.78 6.00 -9.95
N ILE A 104 -1.72 6.25 -9.18
CA ILE A 104 -1.16 7.59 -8.98
C ILE A 104 -0.68 8.19 -10.31
N LEU A 105 0.04 7.39 -11.12
CA LEU A 105 0.53 7.81 -12.43
C LEU A 105 -0.63 8.18 -13.36
N PHE A 106 -1.71 7.39 -13.34
CA PHE A 106 -2.93 7.69 -14.08
C PHE A 106 -3.57 9.02 -13.65
N ILE A 107 -3.66 9.30 -12.34
CA ILE A 107 -4.17 10.59 -11.85
C ILE A 107 -3.28 11.76 -12.30
N LEU A 108 -1.96 11.59 -12.31
CA LEU A 108 -1.02 12.62 -12.79
C LEU A 108 -1.24 12.93 -14.27
N ILE A 109 -1.43 11.90 -15.11
CA ILE A 109 -1.74 12.10 -16.54
C ILE A 109 -3.06 12.87 -16.68
N ILE A 110 -4.12 12.46 -15.97
CA ILE A 110 -5.41 13.16 -16.00
C ILE A 110 -5.25 14.62 -15.60
N ARG A 111 -4.45 14.88 -14.56
CA ARG A 111 -4.21 16.23 -14.06
C ARG A 111 -3.56 17.11 -15.13
N ASP A 112 -2.50 16.62 -15.76
CA ASP A 112 -1.75 17.37 -16.76
C ASP A 112 -2.60 17.61 -18.02
N VAL A 113 -3.38 16.60 -18.43
CA VAL A 113 -4.38 16.75 -19.51
C VAL A 113 -5.45 17.77 -19.14
N ALA A 114 -5.95 17.75 -17.91
CA ALA A 114 -6.97 18.70 -17.43
C ALA A 114 -6.44 20.13 -17.24
N LEU A 115 -5.12 20.32 -17.15
CA LEU A 115 -4.46 21.62 -17.11
C LEU A 115 -4.19 22.19 -18.52
N SER A 116 -4.25 21.35 -19.56
CA SER A 116 -4.04 21.80 -20.94
C SER A 116 -5.16 22.72 -21.43
N ASP A 117 -4.80 23.75 -22.19
CA ASP A 117 -5.74 24.78 -22.66
C ASP A 117 -6.81 24.21 -23.60
N ALA A 118 -6.54 23.09 -24.28
CA ALA A 118 -7.49 22.40 -25.15
C ALA A 118 -8.73 21.86 -24.41
N PHE A 119 -8.63 21.58 -23.11
CA PHE A 119 -9.75 21.05 -22.32
C PHE A 119 -10.64 22.12 -21.69
N LYS A 120 -10.18 23.38 -21.62
CA LYS A 120 -10.95 24.49 -21.04
C LYS A 120 -12.14 24.90 -21.89
N GLU A 121 -12.09 24.68 -23.21
CA GLU A 121 -13.19 25.05 -24.11
C GLU A 121 -14.38 24.08 -24.05
N ILE A 122 -14.11 22.79 -23.82
CA ILE A 122 -15.13 21.74 -23.69
C ILE A 122 -15.89 21.82 -22.35
N GLU A 123 -15.29 22.48 -21.35
CA GLU A 123 -15.82 22.60 -19.97
C GLU A 123 -17.10 23.45 -19.83
N LYS A 124 -17.52 24.19 -20.86
CA LYS A 124 -18.69 25.09 -20.78
C LYS A 124 -20.05 24.37 -20.75
N MET A 125 -20.10 23.07 -21.05
CA MET A 125 -21.35 22.32 -21.04
C MET A 125 -21.71 21.84 -19.62
N ILE A 126 -22.89 22.20 -19.11
CA ILE A 126 -23.37 21.87 -17.75
C ILE A 126 -23.29 20.36 -17.43
N TRP A 127 -23.59 19.51 -18.41
CA TRP A 127 -23.52 18.05 -18.24
C TRP A 127 -22.08 17.54 -18.03
N CYS A 128 -21.11 18.19 -18.65
CA CYS A 128 -19.68 17.88 -18.49
C CYS A 128 -19.18 18.27 -17.09
N ILE A 129 -19.72 19.34 -16.51
CA ILE A 129 -19.39 19.81 -15.16
C ILE A 129 -19.84 18.78 -14.11
N THR A 130 -21.08 18.30 -14.18
CA THR A 130 -21.60 17.31 -13.24
C THR A 130 -20.87 15.96 -13.36
N ALA A 131 -20.64 15.48 -14.58
CA ALA A 131 -19.91 14.24 -14.83
C ALA A 131 -18.47 14.29 -14.27
N LYS A 132 -17.76 15.42 -14.45
CA LYS A 132 -16.41 15.63 -13.93
C LYS A 132 -16.37 15.61 -12.40
N ARG A 133 -17.36 16.21 -11.73
CA ARG A 133 -17.47 16.21 -10.27
C ARG A 133 -17.64 14.81 -9.73
N VAL A 134 -18.55 14.03 -10.33
CA VAL A 134 -18.77 12.62 -9.95
C VAL A 134 -17.50 11.80 -10.18
N LEU A 135 -16.84 11.97 -11.33
CA LEU A 135 -15.59 11.27 -11.65
C LEU A 135 -14.49 11.54 -10.61
N ILE A 136 -14.29 12.80 -10.21
CA ILE A 136 -13.28 13.15 -9.20
C ILE A 136 -13.58 12.52 -7.85
N VAL A 137 -14.85 12.48 -7.43
CA VAL A 137 -15.25 11.83 -6.17
C VAL A 137 -15.00 10.32 -6.24
N VAL A 138 -15.37 9.67 -7.35
CA VAL A 138 -15.12 8.24 -7.56
C VAL A 138 -13.62 7.92 -7.53
N LEU A 139 -12.80 8.69 -8.26
CA LEU A 139 -11.34 8.54 -8.25
C LEU A 139 -10.77 8.72 -6.84
N PHE A 140 -11.27 9.68 -6.07
CA PHE A 140 -10.85 9.89 -4.69
C PHE A 140 -11.20 8.71 -3.78
N ILE A 141 -12.39 8.12 -3.92
CA ILE A 141 -12.77 6.92 -3.15
C ILE A 141 -11.82 5.76 -3.46
N ILE A 142 -11.52 5.53 -4.75
CA ILE A 142 -10.57 4.50 -5.17
C ILE A 142 -9.18 4.79 -4.60
N TYR A 143 -8.74 6.04 -4.62
CA TYR A 143 -7.45 6.48 -4.08
C TYR A 143 -7.31 6.13 -2.59
N ILE A 144 -8.28 6.54 -1.77
CA ILE A 144 -8.29 6.27 -0.33
C ILE A 144 -8.33 4.76 -0.05
N PHE A 145 -9.08 4.01 -0.85
CA PHE A 145 -9.13 2.55 -0.74
C PHE A 145 -7.76 1.92 -1.00
N LEU A 146 -7.08 2.30 -2.08
CA LEU A 146 -5.76 1.77 -2.43
C LEU A 146 -4.71 2.12 -1.37
N ILE A 147 -4.70 3.36 -0.87
CA ILE A 147 -3.81 3.78 0.24
C ILE A 147 -4.05 2.91 1.47
N LYS A 148 -5.31 2.66 1.83
CA LYS A 148 -5.66 1.85 2.98
C LYS A 148 -5.18 0.41 2.84
N VAL A 149 -5.35 -0.20 1.67
CA VAL A 149 -4.86 -1.56 1.39
C VAL A 149 -3.34 -1.60 1.50
N PHE A 150 -2.66 -0.63 0.90
CA PHE A 150 -1.20 -0.50 0.95
C PHE A 150 -0.67 -0.35 2.40
N LEU A 151 -1.23 0.55 3.20
CA LEU A 151 -0.83 0.73 4.60
C LEU A 151 -1.10 -0.50 5.45
N PHE A 152 -2.20 -1.22 5.19
CA PHE A 152 -2.54 -2.45 5.89
C PHE A 152 -1.53 -3.57 5.60
N GLU A 153 -1.10 -3.70 4.35
CA GLU A 153 -0.08 -4.69 3.98
C GLU A 153 1.30 -4.35 4.56
N ILE A 154 1.70 -3.06 4.58
CA ILE A 154 2.91 -2.61 5.30
C ILE A 154 2.83 -3.03 6.77
N TYR A 155 1.73 -2.70 7.45
CA TYR A 155 1.55 -3.04 8.85
C TYR A 155 1.66 -4.56 9.09
N THR A 156 1.07 -5.35 8.19
CA THR A 156 1.10 -6.81 8.28
C THR A 156 2.52 -7.35 8.11
N ILE A 157 3.28 -6.86 7.12
CA ILE A 157 4.67 -7.25 6.90
C ILE A 157 5.55 -6.87 8.10
N ILE A 158 5.40 -5.66 8.63
CA ILE A 158 6.16 -5.21 9.81
C ILE A 158 5.87 -6.11 11.01
N LYS A 159 4.60 -6.46 11.23
CA LYS A 159 4.19 -7.35 12.33
C LYS A 159 4.82 -8.74 12.19
N ASP A 160 4.80 -9.31 11.00
CA ASP A 160 5.36 -10.64 10.75
C ASP A 160 6.89 -10.64 10.87
N LEU A 161 7.57 -9.64 10.31
CA LEU A 161 9.01 -9.46 10.44
C LEU A 161 9.42 -9.35 11.91
N ARG A 162 8.67 -8.56 12.70
CA ARG A 162 8.91 -8.44 14.14
C ARG A 162 8.78 -9.78 14.85
N SER A 163 7.74 -10.56 14.53
CA SER A 163 7.53 -11.90 15.09
C SER A 163 8.68 -12.85 14.73
N LEU A 164 9.13 -12.83 13.47
CA LEU A 164 10.21 -13.68 12.97
C LEU A 164 11.56 -13.34 13.63
N ILE A 165 11.86 -12.05 13.78
CA ILE A 165 13.06 -11.57 14.49
C ILE A 165 13.03 -12.01 15.96
N GLN A 166 11.88 -11.93 16.64
CA GLN A 166 11.74 -12.38 18.02
C GLN A 166 11.97 -13.88 18.18
N ILE A 167 11.42 -14.69 17.28
CA ILE A 167 11.64 -16.15 17.25
C ILE A 167 13.12 -16.45 17.02
N PHE A 168 13.75 -15.77 16.06
CA PHE A 168 15.18 -15.94 15.76
C PHE A 168 16.06 -15.64 16.98
N PHE A 169 15.84 -14.52 17.67
CA PHE A 169 16.59 -14.18 18.88
C PHE A 169 16.35 -15.16 20.03
N LYS A 170 15.12 -15.67 20.19
CA LYS A 170 14.80 -16.66 21.22
C LYS A 170 15.57 -17.95 21.00
N ILE A 171 15.57 -18.47 19.77
CA ILE A 171 16.26 -19.71 19.41
C ILE A 171 17.77 -19.56 19.53
N LYS A 172 18.34 -18.41 19.11
CA LYS A 172 19.77 -18.11 19.30
C LYS A 172 20.19 -18.07 20.78
N LYS A 173 19.30 -17.62 21.67
CA LYS A 173 19.54 -17.58 23.11
C LYS A 173 19.48 -18.97 23.75
N GLU A 174 18.58 -19.83 23.28
CA GLU A 174 18.48 -21.24 23.71
C GLU A 174 19.68 -22.05 23.23
N SER A 175 20.10 -21.90 21.96
CA SER A 175 21.26 -22.63 21.42
C SER A 175 22.58 -22.31 22.13
N ASN A 176 22.75 -21.07 22.62
CA ASN A 176 23.91 -20.65 23.40
C ASN A 176 23.89 -21.12 24.87
N LYS A 177 22.74 -21.57 25.39
CA LYS A 177 22.65 -22.15 26.73
C LYS A 177 23.05 -23.62 26.75
N ASP A 178 22.75 -24.36 25.69
CA ASP A 178 23.08 -25.78 25.56
C ASP A 178 24.56 -26.05 25.22
N THR A 179 25.36 -25.00 25.00
CA THR A 179 26.81 -25.07 24.70
C THR A 179 27.71 -24.67 25.87
N LYS A 180 27.13 -24.40 27.06
CA LYS A 180 27.85 -24.21 28.33
C LYS A 180 27.51 -25.35 29.29
#